data_AF-A0A0C9YYB8-F1
#
_entry.id   AF-A0A0C9YYB8-F1
#
_cell.length_a   1.000
_cell.length_b   1.000
_cell.length_c   1.000
_cell.angle_alpha   90.00
_cell.angle_beta   90.00
_cell.angle_gamma   90.00
#
_symmetry.space_group_name_H-M   'P 1'
#
loop_
_entity.id
_entity.type
_entity.pdbx_description
1 polymer ?
#
loop_
_entity_poly.entity_id
_entity_poly.type
_entity_poly.pdbx_seq_one_letter_code
_entity_poly.pdbx_strand_id
1 'polypeptide(L)'
;MPFVDLPSRGDYVSLWYRTNSVYGNVGSFDPSKPTIIMLHPLFLDSTWLQRHFDDPRLGLQYNIIAFDQRTMGRSRCRPSELHDCYVDAADLALAMQAMFLPACHFLAFECIAVNAVLRLTALWPELVLSLTLCNVPPPTECVHTPGNEAFVQQLWCYAADLDAFEHAASEVVTFMTGETSNTDLQDALIAYWEAWTPPTKRLRIVELVNIMMNRTPLTPKELACIRCPVLIIQNEQSDVAPLKHAETLKKQLTNAKGEVCLFIIRGAKACMSIMPGSASLVNQAFSKFLATLPKARSDLVPPKIPVLERTKMALRTLSDLVGEPSYAQRDPRSILSFSCVSPEVARSQLENLRFYARDIENAYCPLGRDGRPMRKYSERQQSHWFHGDHRGMSHIDTASLLMAQKNYRSQSPELPIAGQLTANGNDLVTEDIAQDGRMRRTTFNTSAVEKQVVKGSMTKVVTQSAGVKTNSQGNPLPKVGSFI
;
A
#
# COMPACT_ATOMS: atom_id res chain seq x y z
N MET A 1 13.34 21.37 4.53
CA MET A 1 12.14 20.58 4.88
C MET A 1 12.31 19.18 4.30
N PRO A 2 11.77 18.11 4.93
CA PRO A 2 12.01 16.73 4.50
C PRO A 2 11.13 16.32 3.31
N PHE A 3 11.16 17.13 2.25
CA PHE A 3 10.42 16.89 1.01
C PHE A 3 11.40 16.95 -0.16
N VAL A 4 11.17 16.11 -1.16
CA VAL A 4 11.81 16.19 -2.47
C VAL A 4 10.74 16.53 -3.49
N ASP A 5 10.80 17.76 -4.00
CA ASP A 5 9.88 18.22 -5.03
C ASP A 5 10.40 17.78 -6.40
N LEU A 6 9.54 17.08 -7.15
CA LEU A 6 9.82 16.58 -8.49
C LEU A 6 8.87 17.27 -9.49
N PRO A 7 9.16 18.53 -9.88
CA PRO A 7 8.27 19.27 -10.76
C PRO A 7 8.29 18.71 -12.19
N SER A 8 7.10 18.47 -12.73
CA SER A 8 6.88 18.17 -14.15
C SER A 8 5.80 19.11 -14.70
N ARG A 9 5.77 19.32 -16.02
CA ARG A 9 4.76 20.18 -16.66
C ARG A 9 3.34 19.60 -16.53
N GLY A 10 3.23 18.26 -16.51
CA GLY A 10 1.95 17.54 -16.46
C GLY A 10 1.68 16.81 -15.15
N ASP A 11 2.65 16.83 -14.22
CA ASP A 11 2.56 16.11 -12.95
C ASP A 11 3.19 16.94 -11.84
N TYR A 12 2.71 16.76 -10.61
CA TYR A 12 3.30 17.35 -9.43
C TYR A 12 3.40 16.28 -8.36
N VAL A 13 4.63 16.04 -7.90
CA VAL A 13 4.94 15.14 -6.80
C VAL A 13 5.92 15.82 -5.86
N SER A 14 5.61 15.74 -4.57
CA SER A 14 6.47 16.14 -3.47
C SER A 14 6.55 14.97 -2.51
N LEU A 15 7.66 14.23 -2.56
CA LEU A 15 7.85 13.03 -1.76
C LEU A 15 8.35 13.42 -0.37
N TRP A 16 7.60 13.04 0.66
CA TRP A 16 8.09 13.13 2.02
C TRP A 16 9.10 12.02 2.27
N TYR A 17 10.15 12.32 3.04
CA TYR A 17 11.10 11.30 3.47
C TYR A 17 11.51 11.50 4.94
N ARG A 18 12.04 10.44 5.54
CA ARG A 18 12.71 10.51 6.85
C ARG A 18 14.03 9.78 6.81
N THR A 19 14.93 10.18 7.70
CA THR A 19 16.24 9.57 7.83
C THR A 19 16.57 9.22 9.29
N ASN A 20 17.57 8.37 9.49
CA ASN A 20 18.18 8.12 10.81
C ASN A 20 19.34 9.09 11.12
N SER A 21 19.52 10.13 10.30
CA SER A 21 20.62 11.08 10.45
C SER A 21 20.29 12.15 11.49
N VAL A 22 21.33 12.76 12.06
CA VAL A 22 21.23 13.70 13.19
C VAL A 22 20.27 14.85 12.92
N TYR A 23 20.26 15.38 11.69
CA TYR A 23 19.41 16.52 11.32
C TYR A 23 18.16 16.11 10.52
N GLY A 24 17.82 14.82 10.47
CA GLY A 24 16.65 14.33 9.74
C GLY A 24 16.69 14.61 8.23
N ASN A 25 17.89 14.75 7.65
CA ASN A 25 18.09 14.99 6.23
C ASN A 25 19.37 14.31 5.69
N VAL A 26 19.42 14.12 4.36
CA VAL A 26 20.52 13.44 3.68
C VAL A 26 21.86 14.13 3.85
N GLY A 27 21.89 15.47 4.00
CA GLY A 27 23.14 16.24 4.14
C GLY A 27 23.96 15.91 5.39
N SER A 28 23.35 15.22 6.37
CA SER A 28 24.04 14.69 7.56
C SER A 28 24.34 13.19 7.50
N PHE A 29 24.32 12.59 6.31
CA PHE A 29 24.74 11.20 6.12
C PHE A 29 26.24 11.07 6.37
N ASP A 30 26.62 9.99 7.03
CA ASP A 30 28.02 9.62 7.19
C ASP A 30 28.52 9.01 5.87
N PRO A 31 29.46 9.65 5.15
CA PRO A 31 29.91 9.16 3.84
C PRO A 31 30.60 7.79 3.91
N SER A 32 31.06 7.37 5.10
CA SER A 32 31.69 6.06 5.30
C SER A 32 30.69 4.90 5.42
N LYS A 33 29.43 5.20 5.72
CA LYS A 33 28.36 4.20 5.87
C LYS A 33 27.63 3.98 4.54
N PRO A 34 27.31 2.75 4.13
CA PRO A 34 26.42 2.52 3.00
C PRO A 34 25.00 3.05 3.29
N THR A 35 24.24 3.35 2.24
CA THR A 35 22.86 3.85 2.36
C THR A 35 21.84 2.75 2.08
N ILE A 36 20.82 2.67 2.93
CA ILE A 36 19.64 1.82 2.78
C ILE A 36 18.44 2.71 2.47
N ILE A 37 17.72 2.39 1.40
CA ILE A 37 16.39 2.94 1.11
C ILE A 37 15.35 1.91 1.55
N MET A 38 14.49 2.29 2.49
CA MET A 38 13.37 1.47 2.94
C MET A 38 12.06 1.96 2.30
N LEU A 39 11.29 1.03 1.74
CA LEU A 39 9.98 1.31 1.14
C LEU A 39 8.90 0.65 1.97
N HIS A 40 7.97 1.46 2.49
CA HIS A 40 6.98 1.02 3.46
C HIS A 40 5.95 0.02 2.88
N PRO A 41 5.24 -0.74 3.74
CA PRO A 41 4.19 -1.66 3.33
C PRO A 41 2.98 -0.95 2.69
N LEU A 42 2.11 -1.75 2.06
CA LEU A 42 0.86 -1.27 1.47
C LEU A 42 -0.04 -0.63 2.55
N PHE A 43 -0.78 0.42 2.20
CA PHE A 43 -1.67 1.19 3.11
C PHE A 43 -1.00 1.87 4.30
N LEU A 44 0.32 1.79 4.45
CA LEU A 44 1.07 2.45 5.53
C LEU A 44 1.97 3.54 4.97
N ASP A 45 2.80 4.12 5.83
CA ASP A 45 3.84 5.07 5.47
C ASP A 45 5.14 4.74 6.20
N SER A 46 6.17 5.55 6.02
CA SER A 46 7.47 5.35 6.65
C SER A 46 7.48 5.51 8.18
N THR A 47 6.41 6.01 8.81
CA THR A 47 6.31 6.03 10.28
C THR A 47 6.18 4.60 10.84
N TRP A 48 5.62 3.69 10.06
CA TRP A 48 5.47 2.27 10.39
C TRP A 48 6.75 1.45 10.24
N LEU A 49 7.82 2.07 9.74
CA LEU A 49 9.16 1.45 9.65
C LEU A 49 10.01 1.68 10.91
N GLN A 50 9.45 2.24 11.98
CA GLN A 50 10.20 2.60 13.20
C GLN A 50 11.05 1.45 13.75
N ARG A 51 10.53 0.21 13.73
CA ARG A 51 11.26 -0.99 14.19
C ARG A 51 12.51 -1.31 13.37
N HIS A 52 12.56 -0.88 12.11
CA HIS A 52 13.73 -1.03 11.26
C HIS A 52 14.72 0.13 11.45
N PHE A 53 14.21 1.35 11.68
CA PHE A 53 15.02 2.53 11.99
C PHE A 53 15.76 2.39 13.33
N ASP A 54 15.07 1.88 14.35
CA ASP A 54 15.61 1.75 15.71
C ASP A 54 16.47 0.50 15.91
N ASP A 55 16.58 -0.35 14.89
CA ASP A 55 17.34 -1.59 15.01
C ASP A 55 18.85 -1.28 15.04
N PRO A 56 19.57 -1.60 16.11
CA PRO A 56 20.99 -1.27 16.24
C PRO A 56 21.87 -1.99 15.20
N ARG A 57 21.40 -3.11 14.62
CA ARG A 57 22.11 -3.81 13.54
C ARG A 57 22.11 -2.99 12.24
N LEU A 58 21.12 -2.12 12.07
CA LEU A 58 20.96 -1.26 10.90
C LEU A 58 21.38 0.19 11.21
N GLY A 59 20.74 0.83 12.19
CA GLY A 59 20.90 2.26 12.47
C GLY A 59 22.32 2.69 12.84
N LEU A 60 23.14 1.79 13.41
CA LEU A 60 24.53 2.09 13.75
C LEU A 60 25.47 1.96 12.54
N GLN A 61 25.17 1.08 11.59
CA GLN A 61 26.09 0.71 10.51
C GLN A 61 25.76 1.35 9.15
N TYR A 62 24.54 1.86 8.98
CA TYR A 62 24.05 2.35 7.71
C TYR A 62 23.40 3.73 7.85
N ASN A 63 23.48 4.53 6.78
CA ASN A 63 22.54 5.63 6.59
C ASN A 63 21.21 5.03 6.12
N ILE A 64 20.10 5.46 6.70
CA ILE A 64 18.76 4.96 6.37
C ILE A 64 17.92 6.14 5.91
N ILE A 65 17.22 5.95 4.79
CA ILE A 65 16.17 6.83 4.32
C ILE A 65 14.93 6.00 3.99
N ALA A 66 13.76 6.54 4.29
CA ALA A 66 12.49 6.00 3.84
C ALA A 66 11.66 7.10 3.20
N PHE A 67 11.06 6.79 2.04
CA PHE A 67 10.14 7.67 1.36
C PHE A 67 8.71 7.22 1.62
N ASP A 68 7.82 8.18 1.82
CA ASP A 68 6.40 7.94 1.71
C ASP A 68 6.05 7.86 0.21
N GLN A 69 5.40 6.78 -0.21
CA GLN A 69 4.91 6.63 -1.57
C GLN A 69 3.94 7.75 -1.92
N ARG A 70 3.81 8.05 -3.21
CA ARG A 70 2.99 9.14 -3.76
C ARG A 70 1.60 9.26 -3.10
N THR A 71 0.90 8.15 -2.97
CA THR A 71 -0.47 8.07 -2.46
C THR A 71 -0.55 7.89 -0.94
N MET A 72 0.57 7.81 -0.21
CA MET A 72 0.60 7.48 1.22
C MET A 72 1.35 8.48 2.08
N GLY A 73 1.10 8.42 3.39
CA GLY A 73 1.75 9.26 4.40
C GLY A 73 1.64 10.77 4.11
N ARG A 74 2.78 11.44 4.21
CA ARG A 74 2.92 12.91 4.08
C ARG A 74 3.24 13.39 2.67
N SER A 75 3.54 12.47 1.74
CA SER A 75 3.75 12.80 0.33
C SER A 75 2.53 13.47 -0.27
N ARG A 76 2.78 14.38 -1.23
CA ARG A 76 1.75 15.14 -1.92
C ARG A 76 1.86 14.91 -3.41
N CYS A 77 0.74 14.66 -4.06
CA CYS A 77 0.67 14.46 -5.49
C CYS A 77 -0.64 14.96 -6.06
N ARG A 78 -0.66 15.15 -7.38
CA ARG A 78 -1.91 15.16 -8.14
C ARG A 78 -2.29 13.71 -8.48
N PRO A 79 -3.54 13.28 -8.21
CA PRO A 79 -4.00 11.98 -8.67
C PRO A 79 -3.90 11.85 -10.19
N SER A 80 -3.43 10.70 -10.67
CA SER A 80 -3.16 10.46 -12.08
C SER A 80 -3.68 9.10 -12.53
N GLU A 81 -4.31 9.07 -13.70
CA GLU A 81 -4.72 7.84 -14.38
C GLU A 81 -3.57 7.07 -15.03
N LEU A 82 -2.37 7.64 -14.99
CA LEU A 82 -1.15 7.04 -15.50
C LEU A 82 -0.26 6.50 -14.36
N HIS A 83 -0.71 6.54 -13.11
CA HIS A 83 0.08 6.06 -11.99
C HIS A 83 0.14 4.52 -11.97
N ASP A 84 1.34 3.98 -12.17
CA ASP A 84 1.65 2.56 -12.00
C ASP A 84 3.01 2.37 -11.28
N CYS A 85 3.46 1.12 -11.14
CA CYS A 85 4.73 0.83 -10.48
C CYS A 85 5.98 1.26 -11.28
N TYR A 86 5.88 1.63 -12.58
CA TYR A 86 7.00 2.25 -13.30
C TYR A 86 7.10 3.74 -12.98
N VAL A 87 5.96 4.40 -12.78
CA VAL A 87 5.90 5.76 -12.24
C VAL A 87 6.48 5.79 -10.82
N ASP A 88 6.15 4.82 -9.95
CA ASP A 88 6.78 4.71 -8.62
C ASP A 88 8.30 4.49 -8.70
N ALA A 89 8.76 3.69 -9.67
CA ALA A 89 10.19 3.49 -9.91
C ALA A 89 10.87 4.80 -10.35
N ALA A 90 10.23 5.57 -11.23
CA ALA A 90 10.73 6.86 -11.69
C ALA A 90 10.73 7.91 -10.55
N ASP A 91 9.70 7.92 -9.69
CA ASP A 91 9.65 8.74 -8.47
C ASP A 91 10.90 8.50 -7.61
N LEU A 92 11.22 7.23 -7.33
CA LEU A 92 12.41 6.86 -6.55
C LEU A 92 13.71 7.27 -7.26
N ALA A 93 13.86 6.95 -8.56
CA ALA A 93 15.06 7.25 -9.33
C ALA A 93 15.36 8.75 -9.38
N LEU A 94 14.34 9.58 -9.58
CA LEU A 94 14.48 11.03 -9.61
C LEU A 94 14.68 11.62 -8.22
N ALA A 95 14.03 11.08 -7.18
CA ALA A 95 14.28 11.51 -5.81
C ALA A 95 15.73 11.24 -5.37
N MET A 96 16.27 10.07 -5.72
CA MET A 96 17.69 9.75 -5.49
C MET A 96 18.60 10.76 -6.19
N GLN A 97 18.31 11.09 -7.44
CA GLN A 97 19.10 12.04 -8.22
C GLN A 97 19.00 13.47 -7.68
N ALA A 98 17.81 13.92 -7.27
CA ALA A 98 17.58 15.25 -6.70
C ALA A 98 18.33 15.45 -5.37
N MET A 99 18.50 14.37 -4.60
CA MET A 99 19.22 14.37 -3.32
C MET A 99 20.69 13.95 -3.43
N PHE A 100 21.17 13.68 -4.64
CA PHE A 100 22.53 13.17 -4.89
C PHE A 100 22.86 11.89 -4.11
N LEU A 101 21.85 11.04 -3.90
CA LEU A 101 22.06 9.74 -3.26
C LEU A 101 22.96 8.86 -4.14
N PRO A 102 23.91 8.13 -3.54
CA PRO A 102 24.68 7.11 -4.24
C PRO A 102 23.78 5.93 -4.66
N ALA A 103 24.36 4.91 -5.29
CA ALA A 103 23.69 3.61 -5.37
C ALA A 103 23.39 3.09 -3.95
N CYS A 104 22.19 2.56 -3.74
CA CYS A 104 21.70 2.20 -2.40
C CYS A 104 21.31 0.72 -2.32
N HIS A 105 21.29 0.18 -1.10
CA HIS A 105 20.63 -1.09 -0.80
C HIS A 105 19.14 -0.85 -0.57
N PHE A 106 18.27 -1.68 -1.11
CA PHE A 106 16.82 -1.53 -0.92
C PHE A 106 16.25 -2.60 -0.01
N LEU A 107 15.36 -2.17 0.88
CA LEU A 107 14.48 -3.02 1.68
C LEU A 107 13.04 -2.64 1.36
N ALA A 108 12.36 -3.49 0.58
CA ALA A 108 11.02 -3.20 0.05
C ALA A 108 9.98 -4.15 0.62
N PHE A 109 8.93 -3.59 1.23
CA PHE A 109 7.86 -4.35 1.86
C PHE A 109 6.61 -4.44 0.99
N GLU A 110 6.25 -5.67 0.62
CA GLU A 110 4.95 -6.02 0.05
C GLU A 110 4.67 -5.41 -1.33
N CYS A 111 3.44 -5.64 -1.79
CA CYS A 111 2.85 -5.33 -3.09
C CYS A 111 3.56 -4.24 -3.92
N ILE A 112 3.28 -2.97 -3.65
CA ILE A 112 3.70 -1.86 -4.52
C ILE A 112 5.20 -1.60 -4.37
N ALA A 113 5.74 -1.64 -3.15
CA ALA A 113 7.16 -1.40 -2.91
C ALA A 113 8.06 -2.41 -3.63
N VAL A 114 7.74 -3.71 -3.55
CA VAL A 114 8.48 -4.78 -4.25
C VAL A 114 8.41 -4.55 -5.77
N ASN A 115 7.23 -4.22 -6.29
CA ASN A 115 7.06 -4.01 -7.73
C ASN A 115 7.74 -2.75 -8.27
N ALA A 116 7.73 -1.67 -7.49
CA ALA A 116 8.42 -0.43 -7.81
C ALA A 116 9.94 -0.65 -7.83
N VAL A 117 10.50 -1.33 -6.83
CA VAL A 117 11.96 -1.51 -6.76
C VAL A 117 12.50 -2.48 -7.81
N LEU A 118 11.73 -3.51 -8.20
CA LEU A 118 12.10 -4.39 -9.30
C LEU A 118 12.17 -3.62 -10.63
N ARG A 119 11.20 -2.74 -10.88
CA ARG A 119 11.18 -1.87 -12.08
C ARG A 119 12.26 -0.81 -12.06
N LEU A 120 12.52 -0.22 -10.89
CA LEU A 120 13.65 0.68 -10.68
C LEU A 120 14.96 -0.01 -11.06
N THR A 121 15.14 -1.25 -10.61
CA THR A 121 16.37 -2.01 -10.88
C THR A 121 16.51 -2.38 -12.35
N ALA A 122 15.40 -2.64 -13.05
CA ALA A 122 15.43 -2.92 -14.49
C ALA A 122 15.78 -1.67 -15.32
N LEU A 123 15.29 -0.49 -14.92
CA LEU A 123 15.47 0.77 -15.66
C LEU A 123 16.71 1.59 -15.27
N TRP A 124 17.10 1.55 -14.00
CA TRP A 124 18.25 2.25 -13.42
C TRP A 124 19.11 1.30 -12.57
N PRO A 125 19.66 0.22 -13.16
CA PRO A 125 20.44 -0.77 -12.41
C PRO A 125 21.64 -0.17 -11.68
N GLU A 126 22.19 0.96 -12.15
CA GLU A 126 23.31 1.64 -11.52
C GLU A 126 22.96 2.35 -10.21
N LEU A 127 21.68 2.53 -9.89
CA LEU A 127 21.22 3.11 -8.63
C LEU A 127 21.03 2.06 -7.53
N VAL A 128 21.14 0.77 -7.84
CA VAL A 128 20.76 -0.33 -6.94
C VAL A 128 21.95 -1.23 -6.63
N LEU A 129 22.41 -1.21 -5.38
CA LEU A 129 23.50 -2.08 -4.90
C LEU A 129 23.03 -3.50 -4.62
N SER A 130 21.85 -3.65 -4.01
CA SER A 130 21.20 -4.95 -3.75
C SER A 130 19.72 -4.77 -3.48
N LEU A 131 18.95 -5.84 -3.64
CA LEU A 131 17.53 -5.89 -3.31
C LEU A 131 17.26 -6.82 -2.13
N THR A 132 16.44 -6.37 -1.19
CA THR A 132 15.76 -7.22 -0.21
C THR A 132 14.26 -7.06 -0.37
N LEU A 133 13.60 -8.13 -0.80
CA LEU A 133 12.17 -8.16 -1.15
C LEU A 133 11.41 -8.91 -0.06
N CYS A 134 10.52 -8.23 0.63
CA CYS A 134 9.75 -8.76 1.74
C CYS A 134 8.31 -9.04 1.31
N ASN A 135 7.81 -10.27 1.53
CA ASN A 135 6.46 -10.70 1.15
C ASN A 135 6.13 -10.42 -0.33
N VAL A 136 6.80 -11.16 -1.22
CA VAL A 136 6.62 -11.05 -2.67
C VAL A 136 5.16 -11.34 -3.04
N PRO A 137 4.43 -10.37 -3.63
CA PRO A 137 3.03 -10.56 -4.01
C PRO A 137 2.90 -11.52 -5.20
N PRO A 138 1.68 -12.02 -5.48
CA PRO A 138 1.41 -12.66 -6.77
C PRO A 138 1.70 -11.67 -7.93
N PRO A 139 1.96 -12.14 -9.17
CA PRO A 139 2.20 -11.24 -10.30
C PRO A 139 1.01 -10.31 -10.61
N THR A 140 -0.20 -10.82 -10.51
CA THR A 140 -1.48 -10.11 -10.59
C THR A 140 -2.34 -10.44 -9.38
N GLU A 141 -3.27 -9.56 -9.02
CA GLU A 141 -4.22 -9.86 -7.94
C GLU A 141 -5.13 -11.04 -8.31
N CYS A 142 -5.50 -11.83 -7.31
CA CYS A 142 -6.26 -13.06 -7.50
C CYS A 142 -7.72 -12.75 -7.87
N VAL A 143 -8.21 -13.31 -8.97
CA VAL A 143 -9.56 -13.10 -9.53
C VAL A 143 -10.69 -13.53 -8.58
N HIS A 144 -10.40 -14.24 -7.49
CA HIS A 144 -11.41 -14.71 -6.54
C HIS A 144 -11.71 -13.69 -5.41
N THR A 145 -10.97 -12.60 -5.31
CA THR A 145 -11.15 -11.51 -4.32
C THR A 145 -11.72 -10.16 -4.83
N PRO A 146 -11.88 -9.86 -6.15
CA PRO A 146 -12.16 -8.50 -6.59
C PRO A 146 -13.52 -7.96 -6.14
N GLY A 147 -14.51 -8.84 -5.92
CA GLY A 147 -15.81 -8.44 -5.35
C GLY A 147 -15.68 -7.88 -3.92
N ASN A 148 -14.76 -8.42 -3.13
CA ASN A 148 -14.55 -7.98 -1.75
C ASN A 148 -13.75 -6.68 -1.70
N GLU A 149 -12.74 -6.53 -2.55
CA GLU A 149 -11.87 -5.34 -2.54
C GLU A 149 -12.58 -4.08 -3.03
N ALA A 150 -13.33 -4.17 -4.14
CA ALA A 150 -14.14 -3.05 -4.61
C ALA A 150 -15.20 -2.66 -3.58
N PHE A 151 -15.77 -3.64 -2.88
CA PHE A 151 -16.73 -3.40 -1.80
C PHE A 151 -16.10 -2.70 -0.59
N VAL A 152 -14.96 -3.18 -0.10
CA VAL A 152 -14.22 -2.56 1.01
C VAL A 152 -13.78 -1.14 0.64
N GLN A 153 -13.26 -0.94 -0.58
CA GLN A 153 -12.92 0.38 -1.08
C GLN A 153 -14.14 1.31 -1.10
N GLN A 154 -15.29 0.84 -1.57
CA GLN A 154 -16.51 1.64 -1.58
C GLN A 154 -16.97 2.00 -0.17
N LEU A 155 -16.99 1.03 0.75
CA LEU A 155 -17.36 1.24 2.16
C LEU A 155 -16.43 2.25 2.83
N TRP A 156 -15.12 2.14 2.59
CA TRP A 156 -14.12 3.08 3.08
C TRP A 156 -14.33 4.49 2.53
N CYS A 157 -14.50 4.62 1.21
CA CYS A 157 -14.53 5.91 0.51
C CYS A 157 -15.86 6.68 0.69
N TYR A 158 -16.94 5.98 1.04
CA TYR A 158 -18.27 6.53 1.23
C TYR A 158 -18.86 6.16 2.60
N ALA A 159 -18.00 5.96 3.60
CA ALA A 159 -18.43 5.73 4.98
C ALA A 159 -19.38 6.87 5.42
N ALA A 160 -20.55 6.51 5.95
CA ALA A 160 -21.56 7.47 6.37
C ALA A 160 -21.27 8.07 7.76
N ASP A 161 -20.54 7.32 8.58
CA ASP A 161 -20.21 7.62 9.97
C ASP A 161 -18.93 6.89 10.39
N LEU A 162 -18.54 7.05 11.67
CA LEU A 162 -17.34 6.44 12.22
C LEU A 162 -17.41 4.91 12.20
N ASP A 163 -18.55 4.34 12.59
CA ASP A 163 -18.73 2.89 12.68
C ASP A 163 -18.57 2.21 11.30
N ALA A 164 -19.10 2.83 10.24
CA ALA A 164 -18.94 2.36 8.87
C ALA A 164 -17.48 2.41 8.40
N PHE A 165 -16.76 3.48 8.73
CA PHE A 165 -15.34 3.62 8.40
C PHE A 165 -14.49 2.59 9.15
N GLU A 166 -14.64 2.52 10.47
CA GLU A 166 -13.94 1.57 11.34
C GLU A 166 -14.21 0.12 10.92
N HIS A 167 -15.43 -0.20 10.45
CA HIS A 167 -15.74 -1.51 9.91
C HIS A 167 -14.92 -1.82 8.64
N ALA A 168 -14.90 -0.92 7.65
CA ALA A 168 -14.06 -1.07 6.46
C ALA A 168 -12.58 -1.21 6.82
N ALA A 169 -12.12 -0.39 7.77
CA ALA A 169 -10.75 -0.41 8.26
C ALA A 169 -10.39 -1.74 8.93
N SER A 170 -11.29 -2.30 9.73
CA SER A 170 -11.10 -3.62 10.36
C SER A 170 -10.96 -4.76 9.33
N GLU A 171 -11.68 -4.70 8.21
CA GLU A 171 -11.50 -5.66 7.11
C GLU A 171 -10.09 -5.52 6.49
N VAL A 172 -9.59 -4.29 6.32
CA VAL A 172 -8.23 -4.04 5.85
C VAL A 172 -7.17 -4.50 6.87
N VAL A 173 -7.40 -4.34 8.18
CA VAL A 173 -6.49 -4.90 9.20
C VAL A 173 -6.43 -6.43 9.09
N THR A 174 -7.59 -7.08 8.91
CA THR A 174 -7.67 -8.53 8.75
C THR A 174 -6.96 -8.99 7.48
N PHE A 175 -7.14 -8.26 6.37
CA PHE A 175 -6.40 -8.49 5.13
C PHE A 175 -4.88 -8.37 5.33
N MET A 176 -4.42 -7.33 6.02
CA MET A 176 -2.98 -7.03 6.18
C MET A 176 -2.28 -7.92 7.20
N THR A 177 -2.95 -8.28 8.29
CA THR A 177 -2.32 -8.95 9.44
C THR A 177 -2.80 -10.39 9.63
N GLY A 178 -3.80 -10.81 8.83
CA GLY A 178 -4.60 -11.99 9.11
C GLY A 178 -5.50 -11.77 10.33
N GLU A 179 -6.09 -12.86 10.84
CA GLU A 179 -6.76 -12.83 12.15
C GLU A 179 -5.73 -12.54 13.25
N THR A 180 -5.80 -11.31 13.79
CA THR A 180 -4.97 -10.84 14.90
C THR A 180 -5.83 -10.58 16.13
N SER A 181 -5.36 -11.03 17.30
CA SER A 181 -5.96 -10.69 18.61
C SER A 181 -5.31 -9.46 19.25
N ASN A 182 -4.35 -8.82 18.57
CA ASN A 182 -3.67 -7.64 19.09
C ASN A 182 -4.54 -6.40 18.86
N THR A 183 -5.37 -6.07 19.85
CA THR A 183 -6.26 -4.91 19.83
C THR A 183 -5.52 -3.58 19.76
N ASP A 184 -4.36 -3.45 20.41
CA ASP A 184 -3.57 -2.21 20.37
C ASP A 184 -3.05 -1.92 18.95
N LEU A 185 -2.66 -2.96 18.21
CA LEU A 185 -2.24 -2.83 16.82
C LEU A 185 -3.43 -2.46 15.93
N GLN A 186 -4.59 -3.08 16.13
CA GLN A 186 -5.81 -2.73 15.41
C GLN A 186 -6.17 -1.25 15.63
N ASP A 187 -6.20 -0.81 16.90
CA ASP A 187 -6.46 0.58 17.26
C ASP A 187 -5.46 1.53 16.58
N ALA A 188 -4.17 1.21 16.61
CA ALA A 188 -3.13 2.04 16.00
C ALA A 188 -3.26 2.15 14.47
N LEU A 189 -3.58 1.05 13.79
CA LEU A 189 -3.76 1.01 12.34
C LEU A 189 -4.98 1.83 11.93
N ILE A 190 -6.12 1.61 12.58
CA ILE A 190 -7.37 2.30 12.28
C ILE A 190 -7.22 3.80 12.57
N ALA A 191 -6.68 4.18 13.73
CA ALA A 191 -6.40 5.57 14.08
C ALA A 191 -5.48 6.26 13.06
N TYR A 192 -4.47 5.55 12.55
CA TYR A 192 -3.60 6.07 11.50
C TYR A 192 -4.39 6.36 10.22
N TRP A 193 -5.24 5.44 9.79
CA TRP A 193 -6.04 5.61 8.58
C TRP A 193 -7.12 6.70 8.70
N GLU A 194 -7.73 6.86 9.87
CA GLU A 194 -8.64 7.97 10.15
C GLU A 194 -7.96 9.34 9.93
N ALA A 195 -6.68 9.45 10.30
CA ALA A 195 -5.92 10.69 10.14
C ALA A 195 -5.37 10.89 8.71
N TRP A 196 -4.85 9.83 8.10
CA TRP A 196 -4.01 9.93 6.89
C TRP A 196 -4.72 9.57 5.60
N THR A 197 -5.71 8.68 5.66
CA THR A 197 -6.49 8.20 4.51
C THR A 197 -8.01 8.15 4.77
N PRO A 198 -8.63 9.17 5.42
CA PRO A 198 -10.08 9.23 5.62
C PRO A 198 -10.85 9.37 4.30
N PRO A 199 -12.20 9.27 4.31
CA PRO A 199 -13.04 9.48 3.13
C PRO A 199 -12.80 10.83 2.44
N THR A 200 -12.48 11.89 3.20
CA THR A 200 -12.10 13.21 2.66
C THR A 200 -10.81 13.21 1.83
N LYS A 201 -10.01 12.13 1.91
CA LYS A 201 -8.80 11.90 1.11
C LYS A 201 -8.92 10.66 0.21
N ARG A 202 -10.14 10.18 -0.06
CA ARG A 202 -10.38 8.91 -0.77
C ARG A 202 -9.74 8.78 -2.14
N LEU A 203 -9.45 9.88 -2.85
CA LEU A 203 -8.71 9.81 -4.12
C LEU A 203 -7.35 9.14 -3.98
N ARG A 204 -6.67 9.31 -2.84
CA ARG A 204 -5.39 8.65 -2.55
C ARG A 204 -5.54 7.13 -2.48
N ILE A 205 -6.59 6.66 -1.81
CA ILE A 205 -6.89 5.24 -1.68
C ILE A 205 -7.34 4.66 -3.03
N VAL A 206 -8.18 5.38 -3.78
CA VAL A 206 -8.64 4.94 -5.10
C VAL A 206 -7.45 4.79 -6.06
N GLU A 207 -6.53 5.75 -6.08
CA GLU A 207 -5.30 5.67 -6.89
C GLU A 207 -4.41 4.51 -6.43
N LEU A 208 -4.18 4.35 -5.13
CA LEU A 208 -3.42 3.22 -4.57
C LEU A 208 -3.98 1.86 -5.00
N VAL A 209 -5.30 1.67 -4.86
CA VAL A 209 -5.98 0.43 -5.23
C VAL A 209 -5.96 0.23 -6.75
N ASN A 210 -6.08 1.30 -7.55
CA ASN A 210 -5.94 1.19 -9.00
C ASN A 210 -4.56 0.63 -9.42
N ILE A 211 -3.47 1.06 -8.77
CA ILE A 211 -2.12 0.52 -9.05
C ILE A 211 -2.06 -0.96 -8.70
N MET A 212 -2.62 -1.34 -7.53
CA MET A 212 -2.65 -2.72 -7.07
C MET A 212 -3.41 -3.62 -8.05
N MET A 213 -4.63 -3.21 -8.42
CA MET A 213 -5.54 -4.00 -9.25
C MET A 213 -5.13 -4.10 -10.72
N ASN A 214 -4.50 -3.06 -11.25
CA ASN A 214 -4.08 -3.00 -12.66
C ASN A 214 -2.61 -3.32 -12.85
N ARG A 215 -1.98 -3.97 -11.86
CA ARG A 215 -0.57 -4.30 -11.91
C ARG A 215 -0.27 -5.27 -13.06
N THR A 216 0.73 -4.93 -13.86
CA THR A 216 1.27 -5.80 -14.90
C THR A 216 2.36 -6.72 -14.32
N PRO A 217 2.38 -8.02 -14.66
CA PRO A 217 3.50 -8.89 -14.35
C PRO A 217 4.79 -8.42 -15.04
N LEU A 218 5.93 -8.53 -14.34
CA LEU A 218 7.23 -8.36 -14.97
C LEU A 218 7.49 -9.51 -15.95
N THR A 219 7.95 -9.16 -17.14
CA THR A 219 8.35 -10.12 -18.16
C THR A 219 9.68 -10.80 -17.79
N PRO A 220 9.99 -11.98 -18.36
CA PRO A 220 11.30 -12.60 -18.18
C PRO A 220 12.47 -11.70 -18.60
N LYS A 221 12.26 -10.86 -19.62
CA LYS A 221 13.27 -9.91 -20.12
C LYS A 221 13.59 -8.84 -19.06
N GLU A 222 12.58 -8.34 -18.37
CA GLU A 222 12.74 -7.35 -17.29
C GLU A 222 13.40 -7.96 -16.07
N LEU A 223 12.97 -9.16 -15.66
CA LEU A 223 13.59 -9.89 -14.54
C LEU A 223 15.06 -10.23 -14.83
N ALA A 224 15.39 -10.52 -16.08
CA ALA A 224 16.77 -10.73 -16.52
C ALA A 224 17.64 -9.45 -16.49
N CYS A 225 17.06 -8.26 -16.35
CA CYS A 225 17.82 -7.03 -16.17
C CYS A 225 18.32 -6.85 -14.72
N ILE A 226 17.77 -7.60 -13.77
CA ILE A 226 18.15 -7.53 -12.37
C ILE A 226 19.46 -8.30 -12.17
N ARG A 227 20.55 -7.54 -12.06
CA ARG A 227 21.93 -8.05 -11.94
C ARG A 227 22.59 -7.82 -10.60
N CYS A 228 21.92 -7.17 -9.66
CA CYS A 228 22.43 -6.99 -8.31
C CYS A 228 22.17 -8.25 -7.44
N PRO A 229 22.83 -8.39 -6.28
CA PRO A 229 22.50 -9.41 -5.30
C PRO A 229 21.06 -9.24 -4.78
N VAL A 230 20.34 -10.35 -4.60
CA VAL A 230 18.94 -10.35 -4.16
C VAL A 230 18.73 -11.29 -2.97
N LEU A 231 18.09 -10.76 -1.93
CA LEU A 231 17.50 -11.49 -0.83
C LEU A 231 15.98 -11.41 -0.93
N ILE A 232 15.29 -12.54 -0.80
CA ILE A 232 13.84 -12.61 -0.67
C ILE A 232 13.53 -13.08 0.75
N ILE A 233 12.72 -12.33 1.49
CA ILE A 233 12.23 -12.69 2.81
C ILE A 233 10.72 -12.93 2.69
N GLN A 234 10.28 -14.14 2.99
CA GLN A 234 8.89 -14.55 2.78
C GLN A 234 8.30 -15.17 4.05
N ASN A 235 7.07 -14.79 4.39
CA ASN A 235 6.32 -15.51 5.42
C ASN A 235 5.94 -16.92 4.92
N GLU A 236 6.03 -17.91 5.80
CA GLU A 236 5.63 -19.29 5.48
C GLU A 236 4.12 -19.39 5.16
N GLN A 237 3.30 -18.65 5.92
CA GLN A 237 1.85 -18.64 5.80
C GLN A 237 1.37 -17.22 5.54
N SER A 238 1.07 -16.92 4.28
CA SER A 238 0.49 -15.64 3.88
C SER A 238 -0.50 -15.88 2.74
N ASP A 239 -1.76 -15.53 2.99
CA ASP A 239 -2.84 -15.69 2.02
C ASP A 239 -2.71 -14.68 0.86
N VAL A 240 -2.23 -13.47 1.18
CA VAL A 240 -2.03 -12.37 0.22
C VAL A 240 -0.71 -12.48 -0.55
N ALA A 241 0.29 -13.15 0.04
CA ALA A 241 1.59 -13.38 -0.58
C ALA A 241 2.06 -14.83 -0.38
N PRO A 242 1.47 -15.82 -1.06
CA PRO A 242 1.86 -17.21 -0.92
C PRO A 242 3.34 -17.48 -1.27
N LEU A 243 4.00 -18.36 -0.52
CA LEU A 243 5.43 -18.71 -0.68
C LEU A 243 5.82 -19.09 -2.12
N LYS A 244 4.94 -19.77 -2.85
CA LYS A 244 5.16 -20.17 -4.26
C LYS A 244 5.57 -19.01 -5.17
N HIS A 245 5.11 -17.79 -4.89
CA HIS A 245 5.44 -16.61 -5.70
C HIS A 245 6.87 -16.15 -5.47
N ALA A 246 7.35 -16.19 -4.22
CA ALA A 246 8.75 -15.95 -3.89
C ALA A 246 9.68 -17.02 -4.51
N GLU A 247 9.29 -18.29 -4.46
CA GLU A 247 10.05 -19.39 -5.09
C GLU A 247 10.10 -19.24 -6.61
N THR A 248 8.99 -18.84 -7.22
CA THR A 248 8.91 -18.58 -8.67
C THR A 248 9.80 -17.40 -9.05
N LEU A 249 9.71 -16.29 -8.31
CA LEU A 249 10.55 -15.12 -8.54
C LEU A 249 12.04 -15.46 -8.40
N LYS A 250 12.43 -16.22 -7.36
CA LYS A 250 13.82 -16.73 -7.20
C LYS A 250 14.31 -17.43 -8.47
N LYS A 251 13.49 -18.28 -9.08
CA LYS A 251 13.86 -19.01 -10.32
C LYS A 251 13.93 -18.10 -11.55
N GLN A 252 13.12 -17.05 -11.61
CA GLN A 252 13.06 -16.13 -12.75
C GLN A 252 14.16 -15.06 -12.74
N LEU A 253 14.78 -14.79 -11.59
CA LEU A 253 15.91 -13.87 -11.43
C LEU A 253 17.23 -14.49 -11.91
N THR A 254 17.27 -14.88 -13.18
CA THR A 254 18.35 -15.70 -13.78
C THR A 254 19.70 -14.99 -13.87
N ASN A 255 19.72 -13.67 -13.87
CA ASN A 255 20.93 -12.85 -14.00
C ASN A 255 21.34 -12.15 -12.71
N ALA A 256 20.65 -12.41 -11.60
CA ALA A 256 21.02 -11.84 -10.30
C ALA A 256 22.46 -12.24 -9.93
N LYS A 257 23.18 -11.33 -9.28
CA LYS A 257 24.58 -11.59 -8.91
C LYS A 257 24.64 -12.54 -7.72
N GLY A 258 25.23 -13.71 -7.94
CA GLY A 258 25.31 -14.78 -6.94
C GLY A 258 24.00 -15.54 -6.81
N GLU A 259 23.88 -16.38 -5.79
CA GLU A 259 22.63 -17.09 -5.53
C GLU A 259 21.60 -16.14 -4.92
N VAL A 260 20.39 -16.10 -5.50
CA VAL A 260 19.24 -15.43 -4.89
C VAL A 260 18.87 -16.16 -3.59
N CYS A 261 19.05 -15.47 -2.47
CA CYS A 261 18.78 -16.02 -1.15
C CYS A 261 17.28 -15.98 -0.86
N LEU A 262 16.68 -17.08 -0.41
CA LEU A 262 15.28 -17.13 0.04
C LEU A 262 15.26 -17.49 1.53
N PHE A 263 14.84 -16.54 2.37
CA PHE A 263 14.71 -16.69 3.80
C PHE A 263 13.23 -16.76 4.19
N ILE A 264 12.81 -17.90 4.76
CA ILE A 264 11.41 -18.14 5.12
C ILE A 264 11.22 -17.90 6.62
N ILE A 265 10.32 -16.99 6.97
CA ILE A 265 9.92 -16.74 8.36
C ILE A 265 8.78 -17.70 8.72
N ARG A 266 9.10 -18.69 9.56
CA ARG A 266 8.14 -19.70 10.01
C ARG A 266 7.18 -19.14 11.05
N GLY A 267 5.91 -19.50 10.95
CA GLY A 267 4.86 -19.09 11.89
C GLY A 267 4.52 -17.59 11.90
N ALA A 268 5.19 -16.77 11.07
CA ALA A 268 4.79 -15.38 10.90
C ALA A 268 3.56 -15.29 9.99
N LYS A 269 2.55 -14.57 10.48
CA LYS A 269 1.40 -14.14 9.69
C LYS A 269 1.76 -12.86 8.90
N ALA A 270 0.81 -12.36 8.12
CA ALA A 270 0.97 -11.20 7.24
C ALA A 270 1.50 -9.92 7.95
N CYS A 271 2.01 -8.98 7.15
CA CYS A 271 2.71 -7.75 7.56
C CYS A 271 3.93 -7.92 8.49
N MET A 272 5.05 -8.37 7.92
CA MET A 272 6.29 -8.66 8.66
C MET A 272 7.04 -7.43 9.19
N SER A 273 6.75 -6.23 8.71
CA SER A 273 7.42 -4.98 9.12
C SER A 273 6.89 -4.41 10.45
N ILE A 274 5.61 -4.63 10.75
CA ILE A 274 4.94 -4.04 11.91
C ILE A 274 4.88 -5.00 13.10
N MET A 275 4.96 -6.32 12.87
CA MET A 275 4.95 -7.30 13.97
C MET A 275 6.34 -7.38 14.61
N PRO A 276 6.52 -7.13 15.93
CA PRO A 276 7.84 -7.05 16.55
C PRO A 276 8.74 -8.27 16.31
N GLY A 277 8.19 -9.48 16.42
CA GLY A 277 8.92 -10.73 16.18
C GLY A 277 9.40 -10.85 14.74
N SER A 278 8.49 -10.68 13.79
CA SER A 278 8.80 -10.74 12.36
C SER A 278 9.77 -9.65 11.93
N ALA A 279 9.59 -8.41 12.40
CA ALA A 279 10.45 -7.28 12.06
C ALA A 279 11.90 -7.50 12.51
N SER A 280 12.10 -8.07 13.71
CA SER A 280 13.43 -8.41 14.21
C SER A 280 14.10 -9.53 13.38
N LEU A 281 13.33 -10.52 12.92
CA LEU A 281 13.83 -11.58 12.04
C LEU A 281 14.20 -11.03 10.65
N VAL A 282 13.39 -10.12 10.09
CA VAL A 282 13.71 -9.39 8.86
C VAL A 282 15.03 -8.65 9.01
N ASN A 283 15.18 -7.84 10.07
CA ASN A 283 16.42 -7.09 10.33
C ASN A 283 17.62 -8.01 10.52
N GLN A 284 17.44 -9.18 11.14
CA GLN A 284 18.50 -10.17 11.29
C GLN A 284 18.95 -10.73 9.94
N ALA A 285 18.00 -11.19 9.11
CA ALA A 285 18.30 -11.75 7.80
C ALA A 285 18.92 -10.69 6.88
N PHE A 286 18.36 -9.49 6.88
CA PHE A 286 18.84 -8.38 6.07
C PHE A 286 20.24 -7.92 6.48
N SER A 287 20.50 -7.69 7.77
CA SER A 287 21.84 -7.30 8.24
C SER A 287 22.91 -8.36 7.94
N LYS A 288 22.58 -9.66 8.09
CA LYS A 288 23.48 -10.75 7.71
C LYS A 288 23.76 -10.76 6.21
N PHE A 289 22.74 -10.54 5.38
CA PHE A 289 22.91 -10.44 3.94
C PHE A 289 23.79 -9.25 3.54
N LEU A 290 23.54 -8.05 4.09
CA LEU A 290 24.38 -6.89 3.80
C LEU A 290 25.84 -7.09 4.24
N ALA A 291 26.08 -7.80 5.34
CA ALA A 291 27.42 -8.11 5.82
C ALA A 291 28.24 -9.00 4.86
N THR A 292 27.60 -9.72 3.93
CA THR A 292 28.31 -10.50 2.89
C THR A 292 28.65 -9.67 1.65
N LEU A 293 28.09 -8.47 1.53
CA LEU A 293 28.27 -7.61 0.36
C LEU A 293 29.48 -6.68 0.52
N PRO A 294 30.08 -6.23 -0.59
CA PRO A 294 31.13 -5.21 -0.54
C PRO A 294 30.63 -3.93 0.13
N LYS A 295 31.44 -3.34 1.00
CA LYS A 295 31.12 -2.04 1.61
C LYS A 295 31.05 -0.97 0.52
N ALA A 296 29.99 -0.18 0.53
CA ALA A 296 29.82 0.98 -0.34
C ALA A 296 29.89 2.27 0.49
N ARG A 297 30.47 3.32 -0.10
CA ARG A 297 30.45 4.67 0.47
C ARG A 297 29.19 5.40 0.06
N SER A 298 28.81 6.42 0.84
CA SER A 298 27.64 7.26 0.58
C SER A 298 27.96 8.74 0.43
N ASP A 299 29.04 9.04 -0.27
CA ASP A 299 29.36 10.41 -0.63
C ASP A 299 28.22 11.00 -1.50
N LEU A 300 27.67 12.14 -1.08
CA LEU A 300 26.65 12.87 -1.82
C LEU A 300 27.29 13.66 -2.96
N VAL A 301 27.48 12.99 -4.10
CA VAL A 301 28.15 13.57 -5.26
C VAL A 301 27.12 13.80 -6.37
N PRO A 302 27.11 14.98 -7.01
CA PRO A 302 26.27 15.22 -8.18
C PRO A 302 26.45 14.12 -9.23
N PRO A 303 25.36 13.66 -9.89
CA PRO A 303 25.43 12.56 -10.83
C PRO A 303 26.31 12.96 -12.03
N LYS A 304 27.21 12.05 -12.43
CA LYS A 304 28.12 12.26 -13.59
C LYS A 304 27.37 12.47 -14.90
N ILE A 305 26.21 11.83 -15.03
CA ILE A 305 25.31 11.96 -16.19
C ILE A 305 24.18 12.89 -15.76
N PRO A 306 23.90 13.99 -16.48
CA PRO A 306 22.78 14.87 -16.18
C PRO A 306 21.46 14.09 -16.10
N VAL A 307 20.60 14.46 -15.15
CA VAL A 307 19.30 13.81 -14.89
C VAL A 307 18.50 13.62 -16.18
N LEU A 308 18.40 14.67 -17.00
CA LEU A 308 17.68 14.63 -18.28
C LEU A 308 18.17 13.53 -19.23
N GLU A 309 19.48 13.39 -19.38
CA GLU A 309 20.06 12.38 -20.27
C GLU A 309 19.91 10.98 -19.71
N ARG A 310 20.06 10.83 -18.39
CA ARG A 310 19.80 9.54 -17.71
C ARG A 310 18.34 9.11 -17.87
N THR A 311 17.39 10.02 -17.73
CA THR A 311 15.96 9.72 -17.92
C THR A 311 15.64 9.35 -19.37
N LYS A 312 16.28 9.99 -20.36
CA LYS A 312 16.19 9.54 -21.77
C LYS A 312 16.73 8.13 -21.98
N MET A 313 17.85 7.78 -21.34
CA MET A 313 18.39 6.42 -21.41
C MET A 313 17.39 5.41 -20.83
N ALA A 314 16.81 5.71 -19.67
CA ALA A 314 15.82 4.85 -19.04
C ALA A 314 14.54 4.69 -19.88
N LEU A 315 14.06 5.74 -20.55
CA LEU A 315 12.93 5.64 -21.49
C LEU A 315 13.24 4.77 -22.72
N ARG A 316 14.49 4.79 -23.22
CA ARG A 316 14.94 3.86 -24.27
C ARG A 316 14.98 2.42 -23.74
N THR A 317 15.50 2.21 -22.54
CA THR A 317 15.46 0.88 -21.90
C THR A 317 14.03 0.40 -21.73
N LEU A 318 13.11 1.26 -21.26
CA LEU A 318 11.70 0.93 -21.14
C LEU A 318 11.07 0.56 -22.49
N SER A 319 11.35 1.36 -23.53
CA SER A 319 10.96 1.08 -24.91
C SER A 319 11.40 -0.31 -25.36
N ASP A 320 12.65 -0.69 -25.08
CA ASP A 320 13.18 -2.00 -25.43
C ASP A 320 12.51 -3.12 -24.62
N LEU A 321 12.28 -2.90 -23.33
CA LEU A 321 11.66 -3.89 -22.43
C LEU A 321 10.20 -4.17 -22.81
N VAL A 322 9.41 -3.12 -23.07
CA VAL A 322 8.00 -3.21 -23.47
C VAL A 322 7.85 -3.63 -24.93
N GLY A 323 8.84 -3.34 -25.78
CA GLY A 323 8.77 -3.60 -27.22
C GLY A 323 8.00 -2.53 -28.01
N GLU A 324 7.89 -1.31 -27.45
CA GLU A 324 7.15 -0.20 -28.05
C GLU A 324 8.07 1.03 -28.25
N PRO A 325 8.46 1.37 -29.49
CA PRO A 325 9.37 2.50 -29.79
C PRO A 325 8.91 3.88 -29.31
N SER A 326 7.60 4.03 -29.06
CA SER A 326 7.00 5.30 -28.64
C SER A 326 7.52 5.76 -27.27
N TYR A 327 7.87 4.84 -26.36
CA TYR A 327 8.36 5.16 -25.02
C TYR A 327 9.67 5.97 -25.06
N ALA A 328 10.57 5.64 -25.98
CA ALA A 328 11.85 6.33 -26.14
C ALA A 328 11.70 7.81 -26.56
N GLN A 329 10.55 8.18 -27.11
CA GLN A 329 10.24 9.54 -27.60
C GLN A 329 9.45 10.38 -26.58
N ARG A 330 9.02 9.78 -25.46
CA ARG A 330 8.24 10.49 -24.42
C ARG A 330 9.09 11.54 -23.71
N ASP A 331 8.42 12.50 -23.06
CA ASP A 331 9.10 13.60 -22.38
C ASP A 331 9.92 13.10 -21.18
N PRO A 332 11.27 13.16 -21.21
CA PRO A 332 12.12 12.74 -20.11
C PRO A 332 12.03 13.66 -18.87
N ARG A 333 11.30 14.77 -18.94
CA ARG A 333 11.03 15.63 -17.78
C ARG A 333 9.76 15.24 -17.01
N SER A 334 8.94 14.35 -17.57
CA SER A 334 7.72 13.89 -16.92
C SER A 334 7.90 12.50 -16.35
N ILE A 335 7.61 12.33 -15.06
CA ILE A 335 7.63 11.01 -14.40
C ILE A 335 6.55 10.11 -15.01
N LEU A 336 5.38 10.67 -15.34
CA LEU A 336 4.29 9.93 -15.99
C LEU A 336 4.66 9.36 -17.36
N SER A 337 5.75 9.83 -17.98
CA SER A 337 6.26 9.24 -19.24
C SER A 337 6.67 7.78 -19.09
N PHE A 338 6.96 7.32 -17.86
CA PHE A 338 7.31 5.94 -17.56
C PHE A 338 6.09 5.02 -17.41
N SER A 339 4.88 5.57 -17.37
CA SER A 339 3.65 4.77 -17.24
C SER A 339 3.52 3.76 -18.37
N CYS A 340 3.30 2.50 -18.01
CA CYS A 340 2.97 1.40 -18.90
C CYS A 340 1.47 1.06 -18.87
N VAL A 341 0.65 1.93 -18.28
CA VAL A 341 -0.80 1.77 -18.26
C VAL A 341 -1.34 1.83 -19.69
N SER A 342 -2.15 0.84 -20.08
CA SER A 342 -2.77 0.83 -21.40
C SER A 342 -3.79 1.97 -21.52
N PRO A 343 -4.08 2.48 -22.73
CA PRO A 343 -5.07 3.56 -22.89
C PRO A 343 -6.47 3.23 -22.35
N GLU A 344 -6.86 1.96 -22.38
CA GLU A 344 -8.13 1.47 -21.82
C GLU A 344 -8.12 1.53 -20.30
N VAL A 345 -7.05 1.03 -19.67
CA VAL A 345 -6.91 1.06 -18.21
C VAL A 345 -6.81 2.51 -17.73
N ALA A 346 -6.05 3.37 -18.42
CA ALA A 346 -5.96 4.80 -18.08
C ALA A 346 -7.33 5.48 -18.14
N ARG A 347 -8.15 5.19 -19.17
CA ARG A 347 -9.52 5.72 -19.25
C ARG A 347 -10.37 5.25 -18.07
N SER A 348 -10.33 3.96 -17.75
CA SER A 348 -11.05 3.37 -16.60
C SER A 348 -10.60 3.99 -15.27
N GLN A 349 -9.29 4.14 -15.06
CA GLN A 349 -8.74 4.78 -13.87
C GLN A 349 -9.16 6.24 -13.76
N LEU A 350 -9.15 6.99 -14.86
CA LEU A 350 -9.61 8.38 -14.89
C LEU A 350 -11.10 8.49 -14.57
N GLU A 351 -11.93 7.61 -15.13
CA GLU A 351 -13.36 7.53 -14.83
C GLU A 351 -13.61 7.20 -13.36
N ASN A 352 -12.87 6.25 -12.79
CA ASN A 352 -12.92 5.92 -11.36
C ASN A 352 -12.51 7.12 -10.50
N LEU A 353 -11.37 7.76 -10.80
CA LEU A 353 -10.92 8.95 -10.06
C LEU A 353 -11.96 10.08 -10.13
N ARG A 354 -12.55 10.33 -11.31
CA ARG A 354 -13.62 11.32 -11.48
C ARG A 354 -14.87 10.97 -10.70
N PHE A 355 -15.24 9.69 -10.65
CA PHE A 355 -16.38 9.23 -9.88
C PHE A 355 -16.18 9.48 -8.39
N TYR A 356 -15.04 9.06 -7.84
CA TYR A 356 -14.71 9.27 -6.42
C TYR A 356 -14.35 10.74 -6.09
N ALA A 357 -14.12 11.60 -7.08
CA ALA A 357 -13.92 13.03 -6.84
C ALA A 357 -15.23 13.77 -6.53
N ARG A 358 -16.40 13.24 -6.93
CA ARG A 358 -17.71 13.91 -6.75
C ARG A 358 -18.10 14.04 -5.29
N ASP A 359 -18.46 15.23 -4.84
CA ASP A 359 -18.90 15.49 -3.46
C ASP A 359 -17.84 15.13 -2.40
N ILE A 360 -16.54 15.21 -2.73
CA ILE A 360 -15.46 14.87 -1.79
C ILE A 360 -15.41 15.83 -0.60
N GLU A 361 -15.79 17.09 -0.82
CA GLU A 361 -15.97 18.13 0.20
C GLU A 361 -17.08 17.80 1.20
N ASN A 362 -18.05 16.97 0.81
CA ASN A 362 -19.14 16.50 1.67
C ASN A 362 -18.85 15.11 2.29
N ALA A 363 -17.65 14.54 2.04
CA ALA A 363 -17.29 13.24 2.56
C ALA A 363 -17.12 13.27 4.09
N TYR A 364 -17.49 12.17 4.73
CA TYR A 364 -17.36 12.02 6.18
C TYR A 364 -15.91 12.16 6.66
N CYS A 365 -15.70 12.86 7.77
CA CYS A 365 -14.40 12.97 8.44
C CYS A 365 -14.46 12.26 9.79
N PRO A 366 -13.63 11.23 10.03
CA PRO A 366 -13.62 10.47 11.29
C PRO A 366 -12.90 11.20 12.45
N LEU A 367 -12.42 12.43 12.23
CA LEU A 367 -11.63 13.17 13.20
C LEU A 367 -12.48 14.14 14.00
N GLY A 368 -12.12 14.32 15.28
CA GLY A 368 -12.67 15.36 16.14
C GLY A 368 -12.20 16.76 15.73
N ARG A 369 -12.71 17.78 16.44
CA ARG A 369 -12.35 19.20 16.20
C ARG A 369 -10.85 19.49 16.43
N ASP A 370 -10.18 18.65 17.20
CA ASP A 370 -8.74 18.71 17.46
C ASP A 370 -7.89 18.00 16.39
N GLY A 371 -8.52 17.43 15.36
CA GLY A 371 -7.85 16.70 14.28
C GLY A 371 -7.37 15.30 14.68
N ARG A 372 -7.85 14.75 15.80
CA ARG A 372 -7.51 13.40 16.26
C ARG A 372 -8.68 12.43 16.06
N PRO A 373 -8.42 11.12 15.95
CA PRO A 373 -9.42 10.07 16.12
C PRO A 373 -10.38 10.37 17.28
N MET A 374 -11.69 10.28 17.05
CA MET A 374 -12.70 10.60 18.07
C MET A 374 -12.69 9.61 19.25
N ARG A 375 -12.24 8.38 19.01
CA ARG A 375 -12.11 7.30 20.00
C ARG A 375 -11.11 6.26 19.50
N LYS A 376 -10.82 5.25 20.32
CA LYS A 376 -10.18 4.02 19.84
C LYS A 376 -11.21 3.05 19.25
N TYR A 377 -10.79 2.23 18.31
CA TYR A 377 -11.66 1.20 17.73
C TYR A 377 -12.16 0.20 18.79
N SER A 378 -11.28 -0.22 19.71
CA SER A 378 -11.61 -1.13 20.81
C SER A 378 -12.68 -0.58 21.77
N GLU A 379 -12.85 0.75 21.86
CA GLU A 379 -13.87 1.40 22.69
C GLU A 379 -15.28 1.29 22.10
N ARG A 380 -15.41 0.88 20.83
CA ARG A 380 -16.71 0.71 20.15
C ARG A 380 -17.66 -0.20 20.92
N GLN A 381 -17.16 -1.29 21.49
CA GLN A 381 -17.99 -2.27 22.20
C GLN A 381 -18.69 -1.68 23.44
N GLN A 382 -18.10 -0.65 24.06
CA GLN A 382 -18.69 0.01 25.23
C GLN A 382 -19.84 0.94 24.86
N SER A 383 -19.88 1.40 23.60
CA SER A 383 -20.86 2.39 23.12
C SER A 383 -22.11 1.79 22.46
N HIS A 384 -22.05 0.53 22.00
CA HIS A 384 -23.23 -0.12 21.43
C HIS A 384 -24.09 -0.71 22.54
N TRP A 385 -25.31 -0.18 22.70
CA TRP A 385 -26.36 -0.72 23.58
C TRP A 385 -26.69 -2.21 23.37
N PHE A 386 -26.27 -2.78 22.24
CA PHE A 386 -26.36 -4.21 21.97
C PHE A 386 -25.02 -4.85 22.27
N HIS A 387 -24.87 -5.40 23.48
CA HIS A 387 -23.77 -6.29 23.78
C HIS A 387 -24.12 -7.67 23.22
N GLY A 388 -23.42 -8.07 22.16
CA GLY A 388 -23.44 -9.45 21.69
C GLY A 388 -22.68 -10.31 22.70
N ASP A 389 -23.35 -11.29 23.30
CA ASP A 389 -22.66 -12.32 24.08
C ASP A 389 -21.65 -13.07 23.16
N HIS A 390 -20.61 -13.72 23.72
CA HIS A 390 -19.67 -14.61 23.01
C HIS A 390 -20.30 -15.63 22.01
N ARG A 391 -21.61 -15.86 22.08
CA ARG A 391 -22.44 -16.69 21.19
C ARG A 391 -23.16 -15.91 20.08
N GLY A 392 -22.93 -14.60 19.96
CA GLY A 392 -23.57 -13.73 18.97
C GLY A 392 -25.02 -13.36 19.28
N MET A 393 -25.51 -13.60 20.50
CA MET A 393 -26.85 -13.18 20.94
C MET A 393 -26.77 -11.75 21.46
N SER A 394 -27.41 -10.81 20.76
CA SER A 394 -27.50 -9.41 21.21
C SER A 394 -28.54 -9.30 22.33
N HIS A 395 -28.10 -9.00 23.54
CA HIS A 395 -29.01 -8.66 24.64
C HIS A 395 -29.09 -7.12 24.78
N ILE A 396 -30.31 -6.60 24.83
CA ILE A 396 -30.53 -5.22 25.28
C ILE A 396 -30.37 -5.25 26.79
N ASP A 397 -29.29 -4.69 27.31
CA ASP A 397 -29.20 -4.40 28.73
C ASP A 397 -30.15 -3.25 29.05
N THR A 398 -31.32 -3.62 29.53
CA THR A 398 -32.41 -2.70 29.86
C THR A 398 -32.01 -1.72 30.97
N ALA A 399 -31.07 -2.08 31.84
CA ALA A 399 -30.60 -1.21 32.92
C ALA A 399 -29.72 -0.08 32.37
N SER A 400 -28.75 -0.40 31.51
CA SER A 400 -27.90 0.61 30.86
C SER A 400 -28.66 1.47 29.84
N LEU A 401 -29.68 0.93 29.16
CA LEU A 401 -30.62 1.71 28.33
C LEU A 401 -31.35 2.78 29.14
N LEU A 402 -31.88 2.40 30.31
CA LEU A 402 -32.59 3.32 31.21
C LEU A 402 -31.65 4.36 31.82
N MET A 403 -30.41 4.00 32.17
CA MET A 403 -29.42 4.97 32.67
C MET A 403 -28.99 5.97 31.61
N ALA A 404 -28.72 5.52 30.39
CA ALA A 404 -28.33 6.39 29.29
C ALA A 404 -29.48 7.33 28.85
N GLN A 405 -30.74 6.88 28.84
CA GLN A 405 -31.89 7.78 28.66
C GLN A 405 -31.99 8.85 29.75
N LYS A 406 -31.65 8.52 30.99
CA LYS A 406 -31.68 9.45 32.13
C LYS A 406 -30.56 10.50 32.04
N ASN A 407 -29.39 10.09 31.56
CA ASN A 407 -28.25 10.99 31.33
C ASN A 407 -28.47 11.91 30.12
N TYR A 408 -29.07 11.41 29.04
CA TYR A 408 -29.36 12.20 27.84
C TYR A 408 -30.40 13.31 28.10
N ARG A 409 -31.36 13.06 29.02
CA ARG A 409 -32.33 14.08 29.47
C ARG A 409 -31.75 15.14 30.39
N SER A 410 -30.61 14.88 31.04
CA SER A 410 -30.00 15.82 32.00
C SER A 410 -28.82 16.60 31.41
N GLN A 411 -28.33 16.23 30.22
CA GLN A 411 -27.23 16.89 29.53
C GLN A 411 -27.52 17.06 28.04
N SER A 412 -28.67 17.63 27.65
CA SER A 412 -28.79 18.12 26.26
C SER A 412 -27.82 19.27 26.09
N PRO A 413 -26.73 19.12 25.31
CA PRO A 413 -25.91 20.26 24.94
C PRO A 413 -26.77 21.13 24.03
N GLU A 414 -26.69 22.44 24.18
CA GLU A 414 -27.26 23.36 23.19
C GLU A 414 -26.81 22.92 21.79
N LEU A 415 -27.77 22.79 20.87
CA LEU A 415 -27.50 22.49 19.47
C LEU A 415 -26.51 23.53 18.94
N PRO A 416 -25.43 23.11 18.25
CA PRO A 416 -24.45 24.05 17.74
C PRO A 416 -25.11 25.02 16.76
N ILE A 417 -25.00 26.31 17.05
CA ILE A 417 -25.31 27.39 16.10
C ILE A 417 -24.31 27.26 14.95
N ALA A 418 -24.81 26.96 13.76
CA ALA A 418 -24.02 26.94 12.54
C ALA A 418 -23.48 28.34 12.25
N GLY A 419 -22.15 28.52 12.21
CA GLY A 419 -21.57 29.77 11.71
C GLY A 419 -20.21 30.24 12.23
N GLN A 420 -19.46 29.50 13.08
CA GLN A 420 -18.21 30.03 13.67
C GLN A 420 -16.97 29.17 13.49
N LEU A 421 -16.68 28.72 12.27
CA LEU A 421 -15.30 28.43 11.85
C LEU A 421 -15.17 28.73 10.36
N THR A 422 -14.98 30.01 10.03
CA THR A 422 -14.56 30.43 8.68
C THR A 422 -13.10 30.85 8.71
N ALA A 423 -12.27 30.20 7.89
CA ALA A 423 -11.22 30.90 7.16
C ALA A 423 -11.71 31.05 5.72
N ASN A 424 -12.29 32.22 5.42
CA ASN A 424 -12.62 32.80 4.10
C ASN A 424 -13.55 31.94 3.21
N GLY A 425 -14.73 32.36 2.72
CA GLY A 425 -15.30 33.67 2.44
C GLY A 425 -16.06 33.51 1.11
N ASN A 426 -17.39 33.57 1.19
CA ASN A 426 -18.40 33.50 0.11
C ASN A 426 -18.68 32.09 -0.47
N ASP A 427 -19.59 31.37 0.18
CA ASP A 427 -20.84 30.89 -0.44
C ASP A 427 -21.67 30.14 0.62
N LEU A 428 -22.78 30.75 1.06
CA LEU A 428 -23.69 30.15 2.03
C LEU A 428 -24.72 29.31 1.27
N VAL A 429 -24.61 28.00 1.41
CA VAL A 429 -25.64 27.04 0.97
C VAL A 429 -26.82 27.17 1.93
N THR A 430 -28.00 27.50 1.39
CA THR A 430 -29.24 27.64 2.17
C THR A 430 -29.76 26.29 2.65
N GLU A 431 -30.50 26.31 3.77
CA GLU A 431 -31.06 25.12 4.45
C GLU A 431 -31.96 24.27 3.52
N ASP A 432 -32.55 24.90 2.49
CA ASP A 432 -33.34 24.24 1.46
C ASP A 432 -32.50 23.34 0.53
N ILE A 433 -31.24 23.68 0.25
CA ILE A 433 -30.33 22.85 -0.57
C ILE A 433 -29.88 21.60 0.21
N ALA A 434 -29.71 21.73 1.53
CA ALA A 434 -29.38 20.61 2.42
C ALA A 434 -30.54 19.60 2.56
N GLN A 435 -31.80 20.06 2.47
CA GLN A 435 -32.96 19.17 2.47
C GLN A 435 -33.21 18.53 1.09
N ASP A 436 -32.93 19.22 -0.02
CA ASP A 436 -33.11 18.67 -1.37
C ASP A 436 -32.13 17.49 -1.67
N GLY A 437 -30.95 17.50 -1.05
CA GLY A 437 -29.98 16.40 -1.12
C GLY A 437 -30.46 15.07 -0.50
N ARG A 438 -31.42 15.11 0.44
CA ARG A 438 -32.00 13.89 1.05
C ARG A 438 -33.09 13.25 0.19
N MET A 439 -33.73 13.99 -0.71
CA MET A 439 -34.86 13.49 -1.51
C MET A 439 -34.48 12.91 -2.88
N ARG A 440 -33.24 13.06 -3.35
CA ARG A 440 -32.81 12.58 -4.68
C ARG A 440 -32.16 11.19 -4.70
N ARG A 441 -32.57 10.28 -3.82
CA ARG A 441 -32.24 8.84 -3.94
C ARG A 441 -33.33 8.07 -4.69
N THR A 442 -33.44 8.31 -5.99
CA THR A 442 -34.08 7.38 -6.92
C THR A 442 -33.58 7.70 -8.32
N THR A 443 -32.66 6.87 -8.85
CA THR A 443 -32.71 6.24 -10.19
C THR A 443 -31.37 5.52 -10.53
N PHE A 444 -31.42 4.19 -10.52
CA PHE A 444 -30.77 3.17 -11.38
C PHE A 444 -29.24 3.09 -11.61
N ASN A 445 -28.66 1.89 -11.39
CA ASN A 445 -28.66 0.76 -12.35
C ASN A 445 -28.58 -0.62 -11.62
N THR A 446 -29.37 -1.61 -12.08
CA THR A 446 -29.87 -2.78 -11.31
C THR A 446 -29.54 -4.15 -11.91
N SER A 447 -28.44 -4.33 -12.63
CA SER A 447 -28.16 -5.62 -13.30
C SER A 447 -27.12 -6.54 -12.64
N ALA A 448 -26.65 -6.27 -11.41
CA ALA A 448 -25.63 -7.15 -10.81
C ALA A 448 -25.67 -7.29 -9.27
N VAL A 449 -26.83 -7.25 -8.62
CA VAL A 449 -26.95 -7.77 -7.24
C VAL A 449 -28.37 -8.29 -7.01
N GLU A 450 -28.62 -9.56 -7.34
CA GLU A 450 -29.69 -10.30 -6.67
C GLU A 450 -29.30 -10.46 -5.20
N LYS A 451 -30.15 -9.96 -4.31
CA LYS A 451 -30.02 -10.09 -2.85
C LYS A 451 -30.11 -11.57 -2.45
N GLN A 452 -28.97 -12.23 -2.28
CA GLN A 452 -28.87 -13.31 -1.30
C GLN A 452 -28.40 -12.71 0.03
N VAL A 453 -29.34 -12.59 0.97
CA VAL A 453 -29.03 -12.34 2.38
C VAL A 453 -28.40 -13.62 2.94
N VAL A 454 -27.07 -13.73 2.87
CA VAL A 454 -26.32 -14.77 3.57
C VAL A 454 -26.11 -14.30 5.00
N LYS A 455 -27.02 -14.69 5.90
CA LYS A 455 -26.76 -14.65 7.35
C LYS A 455 -25.78 -15.78 7.69
N GLY A 456 -24.50 -15.45 7.83
CA GLY A 456 -23.48 -16.38 8.32
C GLY A 456 -22.08 -15.76 8.25
N SER A 457 -21.24 -16.09 9.24
CA SER A 457 -19.83 -15.70 9.26
C SER A 457 -19.11 -16.12 7.97
N MET A 458 -18.41 -15.17 7.34
CA MET A 458 -17.70 -15.31 6.06
C MET A 458 -16.71 -16.49 6.04
N THR A 459 -16.17 -16.89 7.19
CA THR A 459 -15.24 -18.03 7.32
C THR A 459 -15.87 -19.38 6.92
N LYS A 460 -17.21 -19.52 6.99
CA LYS A 460 -17.91 -20.77 6.60
C LYS A 460 -18.18 -20.90 5.10
N VAL A 461 -18.23 -19.81 4.35
CA VAL A 461 -18.52 -19.86 2.90
C VAL A 461 -17.31 -20.39 2.13
N VAL A 462 -16.09 -20.16 2.63
CA VAL A 462 -14.84 -20.63 2.01
C VAL A 462 -14.63 -22.14 2.19
N THR A 463 -15.17 -22.77 3.23
CA THR A 463 -14.94 -24.19 3.52
C THR A 463 -15.93 -25.15 2.84
N GLN A 464 -17.12 -24.70 2.43
CA GLN A 464 -18.11 -25.57 1.78
C GLN A 464 -17.85 -25.84 0.29
N SER A 465 -17.09 -24.98 -0.39
CA SER A 465 -16.81 -25.13 -1.83
C SER A 465 -15.64 -26.07 -2.16
N ALA A 466 -14.88 -26.54 -1.15
CA ALA A 466 -13.78 -27.49 -1.33
C ALA A 466 -14.20 -28.97 -1.42
N GLY A 467 -15.51 -29.24 -1.32
CA GLY A 467 -16.07 -30.60 -1.28
C GLY A 467 -16.68 -31.09 -2.59
N VAL A 468 -16.04 -30.88 -3.75
CA VAL A 468 -16.50 -31.50 -5.01
C VAL A 468 -15.60 -32.69 -5.35
N LYS A 469 -16.14 -33.90 -5.14
CA LYS A 469 -15.52 -35.19 -5.48
C LYS A 469 -15.38 -35.31 -7.00
N THR A 470 -14.15 -35.48 -7.49
CA THR A 470 -13.89 -35.92 -8.87
C THR A 470 -14.10 -37.42 -8.98
N ASN A 471 -15.10 -37.83 -9.76
CA ASN A 471 -15.29 -39.23 -10.18
C ASN A 471 -14.16 -39.61 -11.15
N SER A 472 -13.33 -40.58 -10.74
CA SER A 472 -12.33 -41.23 -11.57
C SER A 472 -12.98 -42.33 -12.43
N GLN A 473 -13.12 -42.09 -13.72
CA GLN A 473 -13.19 -43.17 -14.72
C GLN A 473 -11.82 -43.28 -15.39
N GLY A 474 -11.22 -44.46 -15.24
CA GLY A 474 -9.87 -44.76 -15.70
C GLY A 474 -9.78 -44.99 -17.20
N ASN A 475 -8.60 -44.72 -17.72
CA ASN A 475 -8.08 -45.34 -18.94
C ASN A 475 -6.64 -45.81 -18.68
N PRO A 476 -6.24 -46.99 -19.17
CA PRO A 476 -4.94 -47.59 -18.85
C PRO A 476 -3.80 -46.99 -19.70
N LEU A 477 -2.64 -46.87 -19.06
CA LEU A 477 -1.36 -46.51 -19.70
C LEU A 477 -0.79 -47.68 -20.53
N PRO A 478 -0.03 -47.41 -21.61
CA PRO A 478 0.64 -48.44 -22.38
C PRO A 478 1.91 -48.94 -21.67
N LYS A 479 2.15 -50.26 -21.79
CA LYS A 479 3.34 -50.97 -21.32
C LYS A 479 4.58 -50.48 -22.06
N VAL A 480 5.61 -50.10 -21.31
CA VAL A 480 6.96 -49.85 -21.80
C VAL A 480 7.64 -51.20 -22.03
N GLY A 481 8.05 -51.44 -23.28
CA GLY A 481 8.88 -52.56 -23.68
C GLY A 481 10.34 -52.31 -23.38
N SER A 482 10.96 -53.29 -22.75
CA SER A 482 12.39 -53.51 -22.60
C SER A 482 13.07 -53.71 -23.95
N PHE A 483 14.19 -53.04 -24.21
CA PHE A 483 15.26 -53.57 -25.04
C PHE A 483 16.64 -53.06 -24.56
N ILE A 484 17.60 -53.94 -24.81
CA ILE A 484 19.03 -53.98 -24.50
C ILE A 484 19.78 -52.72 -24.93
#